data_AF-A0AAW0Z8N7-F1
#
_entry.id   AF-A0AAW0Z8N7-F1
#
_cell.length_a   1.000
_cell.length_b   1.000
_cell.length_c   1.000
_cell.angle_alpha   90.00
_cell.angle_beta   90.00
_cell.angle_gamma   90.00
#
_symmetry.space_group_name_H-M   'P 1'
#
loop_
_entity.id
_entity.type
_entity.pdbx_description
1 polymer ?
#
loop_
_entity_poly.entity_id
_entity_poly.type
_entity_poly.pdbx_seq_one_letter_code
_entity_poly.pdbx_strand_id
1 'polypeptide(L)' 'MDDETLNKLAVEALLEEAKLGAKRAEIMGPSGWIKPKESINKRFLHSTLRNVVLSNKYQLKRKSDKQLRMSENTLK' A
#
# COMPACT_ATOMS: atom_id res chain seq x y z
N MET A 1 4.52 -31.35 2.83
CA MET A 1 5.96 -31.08 2.95
C MET A 1 6.42 -31.73 4.21
N ASP A 2 7.50 -32.50 4.14
CA ASP A 2 8.03 -33.22 5.30
C ASP A 2 8.85 -32.27 6.19
N ASP A 3 8.88 -32.52 7.49
CA ASP A 3 9.52 -31.64 8.48
C ASP A 3 11.02 -31.42 8.19
N GLU A 4 11.71 -32.44 7.69
CA GLU A 4 13.11 -32.32 7.29
C GLU A 4 13.29 -31.33 6.12
N THR A 5 12.35 -31.34 5.18
CA THR A 5 12.36 -30.40 4.06
C THR A 5 12.11 -28.97 4.54
N LEU A 6 11.16 -28.80 5.48
CA LEU A 6 10.87 -27.49 6.06
C LEU A 6 12.07 -26.92 6.83
N ASN A 7 12.79 -27.78 7.58
CA ASN A 7 14.00 -27.39 8.30
C ASN A 7 15.12 -26.96 7.35
N LYS A 8 15.34 -27.70 6.24
CA LYS A 8 16.33 -27.32 5.22
C LYS A 8 16.02 -25.94 4.63
N LEU A 9 14.77 -25.70 4.25
CA LEU A 9 14.32 -24.40 3.71
C LEU A 9 14.48 -23.26 4.74
N ALA A 10 14.19 -23.52 6.01
CA ALA A 10 14.35 -22.53 7.07
C ALA A 10 15.83 -22.14 7.26
N VAL A 11 16.73 -23.11 7.29
CA VAL A 11 18.18 -22.87 7.41
C VAL A 11 18.70 -22.07 6.21
N GLU A 12 18.30 -22.45 5.00
CA GLU A 12 18.67 -21.73 3.78
C GLU A 12 18.19 -20.27 3.81
N ALA A 13 16.93 -20.05 4.21
CA ALA A 13 16.36 -18.71 4.31
C ALA A 13 17.11 -17.81 5.32
N LEU A 14 17.52 -18.37 6.47
CA LEU A 14 18.31 -17.64 7.47
C LEU A 14 19.69 -17.24 6.93
N LEU A 15 20.37 -18.15 6.23
CA LEU A 15 21.68 -17.88 5.63
C LEU A 15 21.58 -16.81 4.54
N GLU A 16 20.54 -16.84 3.71
CA GLU A 16 20.34 -15.84 2.67
C GLU A 16 20.03 -14.45 3.25
N GLU A 17 19.14 -14.33 4.24
CA GLU A 17 18.88 -13.03 4.89
C GLU A 17 20.13 -12.48 5.59
N ALA A 18 20.97 -13.34 6.19
CA ALA A 18 22.24 -12.92 6.78
C ALA A 18 23.21 -12.35 5.73
N LYS A 19 23.34 -13.00 4.57
CA LYS A 19 24.15 -12.49 3.44
C LYS A 19 23.63 -11.13 2.95
N LEU A 20 22.32 -10.97 2.83
CA LEU A 20 21.69 -9.71 2.43
C LEU A 20 21.91 -8.61 3.48
N GLY A 21 21.76 -8.95 4.77
CA GLY A 21 22.05 -8.05 5.88
C GLY A 21 23.49 -7.54 5.87
N ALA A 22 24.46 -8.43 5.64
CA ALA A 22 25.87 -8.07 5.53
C ALA A 22 26.12 -7.11 4.36
N LYS A 23 25.57 -7.37 3.17
CA LYS A 23 25.66 -6.47 2.01
C LYS A 23 25.08 -5.09 2.29
N ARG A 24 23.92 -5.02 2.97
CA ARG A 24 23.33 -3.74 3.39
C ARG A 24 24.24 -3.01 4.38
N ALA A 25 24.82 -3.74 5.33
CA ALA A 25 25.70 -3.16 6.34
C ALA A 25 27.03 -2.66 5.78
N GLU A 26 27.53 -3.27 4.71
CA GLU A 26 28.69 -2.76 3.97
C GLU A 26 28.41 -1.37 3.38
N ILE A 27 27.19 -1.11 2.92
CA ILE A 27 26.77 0.16 2.31
C ILE A 27 26.37 1.20 3.37
N MET A 28 25.55 0.81 4.36
CA MET A 28 24.92 1.72 5.33
C MET A 28 25.57 1.69 6.73
N GLY A 29 26.64 0.93 6.90
CA GLY A 29 27.26 0.67 8.20
C GLY A 29 26.37 -0.23 9.10
N PRO A 30 26.57 -0.19 10.43
CA PRO A 30 25.85 -1.06 11.38
C PRO A 30 24.31 -1.01 11.26
N SER A 31 23.76 0.10 10.76
CA SER A 31 22.32 0.26 10.53
C SER A 31 21.75 -0.67 9.46
N GLY A 32 22.57 -1.13 8.50
CA GLY A 32 22.16 -2.00 7.39
C GLY A 32 21.79 -3.44 7.80
N TRP A 33 22.14 -3.84 9.02
CA TRP A 33 21.70 -5.12 9.59
C TRP A 33 20.19 -5.15 9.86
N ILE A 34 19.58 -3.99 10.11
CA ILE A 34 18.15 -3.89 10.36
C ILE A 34 17.42 -4.04 9.03
N LYS A 35 16.56 -5.06 8.94
CA LYS A 35 15.71 -5.26 7.77
C LYS A 35 14.82 -4.03 7.54
N PRO A 36 14.83 -3.43 6.33
CA PRO A 36 13.92 -2.33 6.02
C PRO A 36 12.49 -2.79 6.22
N LYS A 37 11.74 -2.03 7.02
CA LYS A 37 10.30 -2.24 7.15
C LYS A 37 9.66 -1.92 5.81
N GLU A 38 8.80 -2.80 5.34
CA GLU A 38 7.93 -2.50 4.20
C GLU A 38 7.16 -1.22 4.54
N SER A 39 7.48 -0.15 3.83
CA SER A 39 6.87 1.15 4.04
C SER A 39 6.16 1.56 2.78
N ILE A 40 4.95 2.07 2.95
CA ILE A 40 4.16 2.60 1.85
C ILE A 40 4.55 4.06 1.61
N ASN A 41 4.43 4.50 0.36
CA ASN A 41 4.58 5.92 0.05
C ASN A 41 3.42 6.71 0.66
N LYS A 42 3.68 7.37 1.80
CA LYS A 42 2.67 8.12 2.56
C LYS A 42 2.04 9.24 1.75
N ARG A 43 2.83 9.91 0.87
CA ARG A 43 2.33 10.97 0.00
C ARG A 43 1.32 10.41 -1.01
N PHE A 44 1.66 9.29 -1.64
CA PHE A 44 0.76 8.62 -2.59
C PHE A 44 -0.53 8.16 -1.92
N LEU A 45 -0.45 7.50 -0.75
CA LEU A 45 -1.64 7.06 -0.02
C LEU A 45 -2.54 8.25 0.31
N HIS A 46 -1.96 9.30 0.89
CA HIS A 46 -2.70 10.49 1.29
C HIS A 46 -3.37 11.18 0.09
N SER A 47 -2.65 11.38 -1.02
CA SER A 47 -3.23 11.99 -2.22
C SER A 47 -4.35 11.15 -2.81
N THR A 48 -4.17 9.82 -2.82
CA THR A 48 -5.16 8.88 -3.34
C THR A 48 -6.44 8.94 -2.54
N LEU A 49 -6.36 8.81 -1.21
CA LEU A 49 -7.52 8.87 -0.32
C LEU A 49 -8.24 10.23 -0.44
N ARG A 50 -7.49 11.34 -0.44
CA ARG A 50 -8.07 12.69 -0.61
C ARG A 50 -8.85 12.81 -1.92
N ASN A 51 -8.25 12.39 -3.03
CA ASN A 51 -8.87 12.51 -4.36
C ASN A 51 -10.10 11.62 -4.51
N VAL A 52 -10.07 10.40 -3.95
CA VAL A 52 -11.24 9.51 -3.93
C VAL A 52 -12.41 10.15 -3.18
N VAL A 53 -12.17 10.72 -1.99
CA VAL A 53 -13.20 11.40 -1.21
C VAL A 53 -13.78 12.60 -1.97
N LEU A 54 -12.92 13.43 -2.57
CA LEU A 54 -13.37 14.59 -3.36
C LEU A 54 -14.17 14.18 -4.60
N SER A 55 -13.71 13.17 -5.33
CA SER A 55 -14.41 12.61 -6.48
C SER A 55 -15.80 12.12 -6.09
N ASN A 56 -15.91 11.35 -5.00
CA ASN A 56 -17.19 10.84 -4.51
C ASN A 56 -18.16 11.97 -4.15
N LYS A 57 -17.69 13.01 -3.45
CA LYS A 57 -18.49 14.19 -3.11
C LYS A 57 -18.99 14.92 -4.36
N TYR A 58 -18.12 15.11 -5.36
CA TYR A 58 -18.49 15.71 -6.63
C TYR A 58 -19.57 14.89 -7.35
N GLN A 59 -19.41 13.57 -7.40
CA GLN A 59 -20.38 12.66 -8.03
C GLN A 59 -21.75 12.70 -7.34
N LEU A 60 -21.78 12.74 -6.00
CA LEU A 60 -23.00 12.86 -5.21
C LEU A 60 -23.72 14.17 -5.52
N LYS A 61 -23.01 15.31 -5.51
CA LYS A 61 -23.58 16.62 -5.86
C LYS A 61 -24.15 16.64 -7.28
N ARG A 62 -23.43 16.08 -8.25
CA ARG A 62 -23.94 15.99 -9.63
C ARG A 62 -25.22 15.17 -9.73
N LYS A 63 -25.33 14.08 -8.97
CA LYS A 63 -26.55 13.25 -8.93
C LYS A 63 -27.72 14.01 -8.32
N SER A 64 -27.52 14.73 -7.20
CA SER A 64 -28.58 15.55 -6.60
C SER A 64 -29.03 16.69 -7.53
N ASP A 65 -28.09 17.39 -8.16
CA ASP A 65 -28.38 18.48 -9.11
C ASP A 65 -29.17 17.94 -10.33
N LYS A 66 -28.85 16.73 -10.79
CA LYS A 66 -29.58 16.07 -11.87
C LYS A 66 -31.01 15.69 -11.44
N GLN A 67 -31.19 15.17 -10.23
CA GLN A 67 -32.52 14.82 -9.71
C GLN A 67 -33.42 16.04 -9.56
N LEU A 68 -32.89 17.15 -9.02
CA LEU A 68 -33.62 18.42 -8.92
C LEU A 68 -34.13 18.89 -10.29
N ARG A 69 -33.25 18.93 -11.30
CA ARG A 69 -33.64 19.32 -12.67
C ARG A 69 -34.71 18.41 -13.28
N MET A 70 -34.65 17.10 -13.02
CA MET A 70 -35.68 16.17 -13.49
C MET A 70 -37.03 16.42 -12.82
N SER A 71 -37.03 16.73 -11.52
CA SER A 71 -38.27 17.06 -10.79
C SER A 71 -38.92 18.36 -11.29
N GLU A 72 -38.13 19.41 -11.55
CA GLU A 72 -38.62 20.68 -12.09
C GLU A 72 -39.25 20.53 -13.48
N ASN A 73 -38.66 19.68 -14.34
CA ASN A 73 -39.20 19.40 -15.66
C ASN A 73 -40.45 18.51 -15.64
N THR A 74 -40.69 17.76 -14.56
CA THR A 74 -41.89 16.91 -14.42
C THR A 74 -43.09 17.70 -13.90
N LEU A 75 -42.84 18.84 -13.25
CA LEU A 75 -43.86 19.73 -12.69
C LEU A 75 -44.35 20.80 -13.68
N LYS A 76 -43.73 20.89 -14.86
CA LYS A 76 -44.18 21.72 -16.00
C LYS A 76 -44.96 20.89 -17.00
#